data_AF-A0A2I0N554-F1
#
_entry.id   AF-A0A2I0N554-F1
#
_cell.length_a   1.000
_cell.length_b   1.000
_cell.length_c   1.000
_cell.angle_alpha   90.00
_cell.angle_beta   90.00
_cell.angle_gamma   90.00
#
_symmetry.space_group_name_H-M   'P 1'
#
loop_
_entity.id
_entity.type
_entity.pdbx_description
1 polymer ?
#
loop_
_entity_poly.entity_id
_entity_poly.type
_entity_poly.pdbx_seq_one_letter_code
_entity_poly.pdbx_strand_id
1 'polypeptide(L)'
;WRNHSLEIGTAITAVGIMLVVFGVWGIWLSAGAPPFIKSITDPNPRWDVLMFVAGILLVFGAGWETIDLVVAKRKLMKLLDTKKRSEFLGNKDEIKELLARLPKKYEAPVKAKEEELGIR
;
A
#
# COMPACT_ATOMS: atom_id res chain seq x y z
N TRP A 1 -7.37 2.66 13.66
CA TRP A 1 -6.28 2.97 12.72
C TRP A 1 -5.60 1.73 12.15
N ARG A 2 -4.83 0.92 12.92
CA ARG A 2 -4.08 -0.26 12.41
C ARG A 2 -4.87 -1.29 11.58
N ASN A 3 -6.18 -1.47 11.82
CA ASN A 3 -6.96 -2.50 11.11
C ASN A 3 -7.30 -2.16 9.65
N HIS A 4 -7.40 -0.87 9.32
CA HIS A 4 -7.76 -0.37 7.98
C HIS A 4 -6.59 0.27 7.23
N SER A 5 -5.40 0.37 7.84
CA SER A 5 -4.23 1.00 7.22
C SER A 5 -3.86 0.39 5.85
N LEU A 6 -4.04 -0.92 5.67
CA LEU A 6 -3.82 -1.57 4.37
C LEU A 6 -4.83 -1.13 3.31
N GLU A 7 -6.11 -1.08 3.67
CA GLU A 7 -7.20 -0.72 2.75
C GLU A 7 -7.13 0.76 2.38
N ILE A 8 -6.86 1.61 3.38
CA ILE A 8 -6.66 3.05 3.21
C ILE A 8 -5.40 3.32 2.38
N GLY A 9 -4.27 2.67 2.68
CA GLY A 9 -3.03 2.79 1.92
C GLY A 9 -3.22 2.41 0.46
N THR A 10 -3.86 1.25 0.21
CA THR A 10 -4.18 0.78 -1.15
C THR A 10 -5.09 1.77 -1.89
N ALA A 11 -6.13 2.29 -1.22
CA ALA A 11 -7.03 3.28 -1.81
C ALA A 11 -6.31 4.59 -2.16
N ILE A 12 -5.44 5.08 -1.27
CA ILE A 12 -4.64 6.29 -1.50
C ILE A 12 -3.67 6.06 -2.67
N THR A 13 -3.01 4.91 -2.74
CA THR A 13 -2.15 4.56 -3.87
C THR A 13 -2.94 4.53 -5.17
N ALA A 14 -4.15 3.95 -5.18
CA ALA A 14 -5.01 3.94 -6.37
C ALA A 14 -5.42 5.34 -6.82
N VAL A 15 -5.80 6.21 -5.88
CA VAL A 15 -6.10 7.63 -6.16
C VAL A 15 -4.86 8.35 -6.70
N GLY A 16 -3.68 8.09 -6.12
CA GLY A 16 -2.41 8.63 -6.60
C GLY A 16 -2.13 8.23 -8.05
N ILE A 17 -2.33 6.95 -8.41
CA ILE A 17 -2.18 6.47 -9.79
C ILE A 17 -3.14 7.20 -10.74
N MET A 18 -4.41 7.36 -10.36
CA MET A 18 -5.37 8.10 -11.17
C MET A 18 -4.92 9.55 -11.39
N LEU A 19 -4.46 10.23 -10.34
CA LEU A 19 -3.95 11.60 -10.44
C LEU A 19 -2.74 11.72 -11.37
N VAL A 20 -1.81 10.75 -11.33
CA VAL A 20 -0.69 10.70 -12.28
C VAL A 20 -1.20 10.57 -13.71
N VAL A 21 -2.14 9.65 -13.96
CA VAL A 21 -2.70 9.43 -15.31
C VAL A 21 -3.41 10.69 -15.82
N PHE A 22 -4.26 11.32 -14.99
CA PHE A 22 -4.93 12.56 -15.36
C PHE A 22 -3.96 13.73 -15.57
N GLY A 23 -2.92 13.84 -14.73
CA GLY A 23 -1.87 14.84 -14.89
C GLY A 23 -1.07 14.66 -16.19
N VAL A 24 -0.65 13.44 -16.50
CA VAL A 24 0.03 13.13 -17.77
C VAL A 24 -0.87 13.45 -18.96
N TRP A 25 -2.14 13.06 -18.90
CA TRP A 25 -3.10 13.34 -19.97
C TRP A 25 -3.28 14.86 -20.17
N GLY A 26 -3.43 15.63 -19.08
CA GLY A 26 -3.53 17.09 -19.13
C GLY A 26 -2.28 17.76 -19.74
N ILE A 27 -1.09 17.30 -19.37
CA ILE A 27 0.19 17.79 -19.94
C ILE A 27 0.28 17.45 -21.43
N TRP A 28 -0.11 16.24 -21.84
CA TRP A 28 -0.04 15.80 -23.23
C TRP A 28 -1.04 16.54 -24.13
N LEU A 29 -2.28 16.74 -23.65
CA LEU A 29 -3.30 17.49 -24.38
C LEU A 29 -2.90 18.97 -24.51
N SER A 30 -2.40 19.60 -23.45
CA SER A 30 -1.96 21.00 -23.52
C SER A 30 -0.77 21.21 -24.46
N ALA A 31 0.14 20.24 -24.55
CA ALA A 31 1.29 20.28 -25.46
C ALA A 31 0.91 20.11 -26.95
N GLY A 32 -0.09 19.26 -27.26
CA GLY A 32 -0.48 18.91 -28.64
C GLY A 32 -1.79 19.52 -29.15
N ALA A 33 -2.52 20.28 -28.34
CA ALA A 33 -3.86 20.77 -28.66
C ALA A 33 -3.90 21.84 -29.77
N PRO A 34 -4.86 21.75 -30.72
CA PRO A 34 -5.21 22.83 -31.64
C PRO A 34 -5.63 24.11 -30.90
N PRO A 35 -5.48 25.31 -31.50
CA PRO A 35 -5.71 26.61 -30.85
C PRO A 35 -7.09 26.78 -30.19
N PHE A 36 -8.14 26.18 -30.78
CA PHE A 36 -9.51 26.19 -30.25
C PHE A 36 -9.67 25.45 -28.91
N ILE A 37 -8.89 24.38 -28.69
CA ILE A 37 -8.90 23.64 -27.42
C ILE A 37 -8.10 24.43 -26.37
N LYS A 38 -6.98 25.04 -26.77
CA LYS A 38 -6.16 25.90 -25.89
C LYS A 38 -6.95 27.07 -25.30
N SER A 39 -7.86 27.67 -26.08
CA SER A 39 -8.73 28.76 -25.60
C SER A 39 -9.80 28.34 -24.59
N ILE A 40 -10.12 27.04 -24.49
CA ILE A 40 -11.06 26.50 -23.48
C ILE A 40 -10.31 26.11 -22.20
N THR A 41 -9.00 25.80 -22.30
CA THR A 41 -8.17 25.29 -21.20
C THR A 41 -7.36 26.36 -20.45
N ASP A 42 -7.19 27.57 -20.98
CA ASP A 42 -6.50 28.67 -20.29
C ASP A 42 -7.52 29.67 -19.73
N PRO A 43 -7.78 29.64 -18.41
CA PRO A 43 -6.94 30.42 -17.50
C PRO A 43 -6.68 29.73 -16.13
N ASN A 44 -5.53 30.02 -15.51
CA ASN A 44 -5.18 29.69 -14.13
C ASN A 44 -4.51 28.28 -13.94
N PRO A 45 -3.88 28.03 -12.77
CA PRO A 45 -2.57 27.38 -12.64
C PRO A 45 -2.51 26.00 -13.27
N ARG A 46 -1.30 25.55 -13.62
CA ARG A 46 -1.00 24.23 -14.22
C ARG A 46 -1.43 23.06 -13.31
N TRP A 47 -2.74 22.87 -13.17
CA TRP A 47 -3.38 21.84 -12.36
C TRP A 47 -3.00 20.46 -12.84
N ASP A 48 -2.75 20.31 -14.13
CA ASP A 48 -2.14 19.14 -14.76
C ASP A 48 -0.79 18.77 -14.12
N VAL A 49 0.10 19.76 -13.96
CA VAL A 49 1.40 19.56 -13.31
C VAL A 49 1.23 19.30 -11.81
N LEU A 50 0.32 20.02 -11.15
CA LEU A 50 0.08 19.85 -9.72
C LEU A 50 -0.52 18.46 -9.41
N MET A 51 -1.48 18.00 -10.20
CA MET A 51 -2.06 16.66 -10.09
C MET A 51 -1.02 15.57 -10.38
N PHE A 52 -0.15 15.80 -11.37
CA PHE A 52 0.94 14.88 -11.67
C PHE A 52 1.92 14.74 -10.50
N VAL A 53 2.41 15.87 -9.97
CA VAL A 53 3.37 15.88 -8.84
C VAL A 53 2.73 15.32 -7.57
N ALA A 54 1.49 15.72 -7.26
CA ALA A 54 0.76 15.20 -6.10
C ALA A 54 0.49 13.70 -6.24
N GLY A 55 0.13 13.23 -7.43
CA GLY A 55 -0.06 11.81 -7.73
C GLY A 55 1.20 11.00 -7.50
N ILE A 56 2.36 11.47 -7.98
CA ILE A 56 3.66 10.83 -7.73
C ILE A 56 3.92 10.73 -6.23
N LEU A 57 3.80 11.84 -5.48
CA LEU A 57 4.05 11.85 -4.04
C LEU A 57 3.14 10.87 -3.29
N LEU A 58 1.85 10.80 -3.68
CA LEU A 58 0.89 9.86 -3.09
C LEU A 58 1.23 8.41 -3.42
N VAL A 59 1.63 8.10 -4.65
CA VAL A 59 2.02 6.74 -5.05
C VAL A 59 3.28 6.30 -4.32
N PHE A 60 4.30 7.16 -4.26
CA PHE A 60 5.54 6.80 -3.56
C PHE A 60 5.36 6.73 -2.04
N GLY A 61 4.64 7.68 -1.44
CA GLY A 61 4.36 7.69 -0.01
C GLY A 61 3.49 6.52 0.44
N ALA A 62 2.25 6.44 -0.08
CA ALA A 62 1.31 5.41 0.33
C ALA A 62 1.65 4.03 -0.25
N GLY A 63 2.25 3.99 -1.44
CA GLY A 63 2.68 2.74 -2.06
C GLY A 63 3.79 2.06 -1.28
N TRP A 64 4.75 2.82 -0.72
CA TRP A 64 5.81 2.24 0.11
C TRP A 64 5.26 1.56 1.36
N GLU A 65 4.38 2.23 2.11
CA GLU A 65 3.74 1.65 3.29
C GLU A 65 2.91 0.41 2.94
N THR A 66 2.18 0.46 1.82
CA THR A 66 1.37 -0.66 1.36
C THR A 66 2.24 -1.87 1.01
N ILE A 67 3.37 -1.66 0.32
CA ILE A 67 4.31 -2.73 -0.03
C ILE A 67 4.91 -3.36 1.23
N ASP A 68 5.36 -2.55 2.20
CA ASP A 68 5.96 -3.06 3.45
C ASP A 68 4.97 -3.95 4.22
N LEU A 69 3.71 -3.52 4.32
CA LEU A 69 2.65 -4.32 4.95
C LEU A 69 2.34 -5.61 4.18
N VAL A 70 2.40 -5.60 2.85
CA VAL A 70 2.21 -6.80 2.02
C VAL A 70 3.37 -7.78 2.20
N VAL A 71 4.60 -7.29 2.26
CA VAL A 71 5.79 -8.11 2.51
C VAL A 71 5.74 -8.71 3.92
N ALA A 72 5.41 -7.91 4.93
CA ALA A 72 5.24 -8.37 6.31
C ALA A 72 4.16 -9.46 6.41
N LYS A 73 3.02 -9.28 5.72
CA LYS A 73 1.95 -10.29 5.65
C LYS A 73 2.47 -11.60 5.04
N ARG A 74 3.15 -11.54 3.88
CA ARG A 74 3.68 -12.74 3.22
C ARG A 74 4.69 -13.46 4.10
N LYS A 75 5.56 -12.71 4.78
CA LYS A 75 6.55 -13.25 5.70
C LYS A 75 5.89 -13.96 6.89
N LEU A 76 4.87 -13.34 7.50
CA LEU A 76 4.10 -13.96 8.59
C LEU A 76 3.43 -15.27 8.13
N MET A 77 2.78 -15.28 6.97
CA MET A 77 2.14 -16.49 6.44
C MET A 77 3.16 -17.61 6.19
N LYS A 78 4.36 -17.27 5.70
CA LYS A 78 5.45 -18.23 5.50
C LYS A 78 5.94 -18.82 6.83
N LEU A 79 6.05 -18.01 7.87
CA LEU A 79 6.43 -18.47 9.22
C LEU A 79 5.34 -19.36 9.85
N LEU A 80 4.06 -19.11 9.53
CA LEU A 80 2.94 -19.92 9.99
C LEU A 80 2.77 -21.25 9.26
N ASP A 81 3.37 -21.42 8.08
CA ASP A 81 3.27 -22.63 7.26
C ASP A 81 4.13 -23.81 7.78
N THR A 82 4.92 -23.60 8.84
CA THR A 82 5.70 -24.70 9.44
C THR A 82 4.81 -25.71 10.16
N LYS A 83 5.18 -26.99 10.04
CA LYS A 83 4.60 -28.10 10.82
C LYS A 83 5.39 -28.42 12.08
N LYS A 84 6.56 -27.79 12.29
CA LYS A 84 7.48 -28.12 13.37
C LYS A 84 7.36 -27.10 14.51
N ARG A 85 7.07 -27.59 15.71
CA ARG A 85 7.00 -26.78 16.94
C ARG A 85 8.30 -26.01 17.22
N SER A 86 9.45 -26.63 17.03
CA SER A 86 10.76 -26.01 17.26
C SER A 86 11.04 -24.85 16.30
N GLU A 87 10.62 -24.98 15.04
CA GLU A 87 10.78 -23.95 14.02
C GLU A 87 9.84 -22.76 14.28
N PHE A 88 8.60 -23.03 14.73
CA PHE A 88 7.69 -21.98 15.15
C PHE A 88 8.21 -21.22 16.37
N LEU A 89 8.69 -21.93 17.40
CA LEU A 89 9.26 -21.31 18.60
C LEU A 89 10.54 -20.52 18.32
N GLY A 90 11.39 -21.02 17.41
CA GLY A 90 12.61 -20.33 17.00
C GLY A 90 12.34 -18.98 16.31
N ASN A 91 11.17 -18.84 15.67
CA ASN A 91 10.75 -17.61 15.00
C ASN A 91 9.76 -16.76 15.82
N LYS A 92 9.55 -17.07 17.10
CA LYS A 92 8.51 -16.42 17.93
C LYS A 92 8.71 -14.90 18.05
N ASP A 93 9.95 -14.46 18.20
CA ASP A 93 10.27 -13.03 18.29
C ASP A 93 9.99 -12.30 16.97
N GLU A 94 10.33 -12.92 15.84
CA GLU A 94 10.07 -12.39 14.51
C GLU A 94 8.56 -12.32 14.20
N ILE A 95 7.81 -13.35 14.59
CA ILE A 95 6.34 -13.36 14.51
C ILE A 95 5.75 -12.21 15.34
N LYS A 96 6.26 -11.98 16.55
CA LYS A 96 5.81 -10.91 17.44
C LYS A 96 6.12 -9.52 16.86
N GLU A 97 7.30 -9.35 16.27
CA GLU A 97 7.67 -8.11 15.58
C GLU A 97 6.74 -7.83 14.39
N LEU A 98 6.46 -8.85 13.57
CA LEU A 98 5.53 -8.73 12.44
C LEU A 98 4.12 -8.40 12.90
N LEU A 99 3.63 -9.03 13.99
CA LEU A 99 2.32 -8.74 14.57
C LEU A 99 2.22 -7.31 15.14
N ALA A 100 3.31 -6.72 15.63
CA ALA A 100 3.29 -5.34 16.09
C ALA A 100 2.98 -4.36 14.95
N ARG A 101 3.49 -4.66 13.75
CA ARG A 101 3.30 -3.85 12.52
C ARG A 101 1.98 -4.17 11.81
N LEU A 102 1.53 -5.42 11.85
CA LEU A 102 0.35 -5.88 11.12
C LEU A 102 -0.98 -5.55 11.83
N PRO A 103 -2.10 -5.48 11.06
CA PRO A 103 -3.46 -5.44 11.59
C PRO A 103 -3.76 -6.54 12.61
N LYS A 104 -4.62 -6.26 13.61
CA LYS A 104 -4.99 -7.22 14.67
C LYS A 104 -5.61 -8.51 14.14
N LYS A 105 -6.24 -8.48 12.95
CA LYS A 105 -6.78 -9.68 12.28
C LYS A 105 -5.74 -10.80 12.06
N TYR A 106 -4.44 -10.47 12.05
CA TYR A 106 -3.37 -11.45 11.92
C TYR A 106 -2.98 -12.13 13.24
N GLU A 107 -3.47 -11.67 14.38
CA GLU A 107 -3.26 -12.34 15.69
C GLU A 107 -4.03 -13.66 15.77
N ALA A 108 -5.22 -13.74 15.17
CA ALA A 108 -6.06 -14.94 15.15
C ALA A 108 -5.38 -16.17 14.50
N PRO A 109 -4.80 -16.08 13.28
CA PRO A 109 -4.12 -17.22 12.68
C PRO A 109 -2.84 -17.62 13.44
N VAL A 110 -2.16 -16.67 14.10
CA VAL A 110 -1.00 -17.00 14.95
C VAL A 110 -1.44 -17.81 16.18
N LYS A 111 -2.50 -17.38 16.87
CA LYS A 111 -3.06 -18.13 18.00
C LYS A 111 -3.56 -19.51 17.60
N ALA A 112 -4.25 -19.62 16.46
CA ALA A 112 -4.69 -20.91 15.94
C ALA A 112 -3.51 -21.85 15.69
N LYS A 113 -2.37 -21.32 15.23
CA LYS A 113 -1.14 -22.11 15.04
C LYS A 113 -0.48 -22.50 16.37
N GLU A 114 -0.49 -21.61 17.36
CA GLU A 114 -0.03 -21.93 18.72
C GLU A 114 -0.83 -23.08 19.32
N GLU A 115 -2.17 -23.05 19.18
CA GLU A 115 -3.07 -24.12 19.60
C GLU A 115 -2.80 -25.44 18.84
N GLU A 116 -2.65 -25.40 17.51
CA GLU A 116 -2.33 -26.57 16.66
C GLU A 116 -1.03 -27.25 17.10
N LEU A 117 -0.02 -26.46 17.47
CA LEU A 117 1.30 -26.96 17.89
C LEU A 117 1.38 -27.28 19.39
N GLY A 118 0.28 -27.11 20.13
CA GLY A 118 0.23 -27.34 21.58
C GLY A 118 1.11 -26.38 22.38
N ILE A 119 1.31 -25.15 21.89
CA ILE A 119 2.04 -24.09 22.54
C ILE A 119 1.01 -23.25 23.32
N ARG A 120 1.09 -23.29 24.65
CA ARG A 120 0.31 -22.41 25.56
C ARG A 120 1.01 -21.06 25.76
#